data_AF-A0A954M102-F1
#
_entry.id   AF-A0A954M102-F1
#
_cell.length_a   1.000
_cell.length_b   1.000
_cell.length_c   1.000
_cell.angle_alpha   90.00
_cell.angle_beta   90.00
_cell.angle_gamma   90.00
#
_symmetry.space_group_name_H-M   'P 1'
#
loop_
_entity.id
_entity.type
_entity.pdbx_description
1 polymer ?
#
loop_
_entity_poly.entity_id
_entity_poly.type
_entity_poly.pdbx_seq_one_letter_code
_entity_poly.pdbx_strand_id
1 'polypeptide(L)'
;MQTLHARPQASINAACDGWDETKAAYRLFDNPHIDPDEILAAHARATRDRIEMESVVCVAQDTTELDFTSHPPDNMGCLNRQERRGFYEHAQVAFTPEKLCLGVLDAEFFDRAPESLGRTGERTADPIEMKDPFRWLKGYRLCCELSAEFPETQVVSLADREGDIYDIFVEAQEHETPAEFVIRSQQPRSLNEQDKEHGPAAWKKMRAKVAESDVMTTRLIDLPATPKRAARTAVLEIRALRFTIRPPHARSRLPQVELSIVLVDEVNGPEDGTDRNWLLFNSLPVDHDQAVLRIIDLYVARWPIEVFFRVLKTGCKVEEIQLEKKARLKRAPMFYQVIAWRIPYLTFLGRECPDLPCDVVFSEAEWKSVWKIVEQDDPPEAAPPLEE
;
A
#
# COMPACT_ATOMS: atom_id res chain seq x y z
N MET A 1 17.21 12.78 -12.95
CA MET A 1 15.79 12.38 -13.02
C MET A 1 15.44 11.94 -14.42
N GLN A 2 15.38 12.84 -15.41
CA GLN A 2 15.01 12.53 -16.80
C GLN A 2 15.82 11.37 -17.39
N THR A 3 17.14 11.39 -17.23
CA THR A 3 18.04 10.34 -17.74
C THR A 3 17.81 8.96 -17.09
N LEU A 4 17.59 8.92 -15.78
CA LEU A 4 17.25 7.69 -15.05
C LEU A 4 15.85 7.19 -15.42
N HIS A 5 14.91 8.11 -15.67
CA HIS A 5 13.56 7.79 -16.11
C HIS A 5 13.53 7.17 -17.50
N ALA A 6 14.35 7.68 -18.43
CA ALA A 6 14.44 7.15 -19.80
C ALA A 6 15.05 5.74 -19.86
N ARG A 7 15.86 5.35 -18.87
CA ARG A 7 16.53 4.06 -18.79
C ARG A 7 16.41 3.46 -17.38
N PRO A 8 15.19 3.13 -16.91
CA PRO A 8 14.95 2.80 -15.50
C PRO A 8 15.60 1.47 -15.08
N GLN A 9 15.87 0.58 -16.05
CA GLN A 9 16.57 -0.69 -15.84
C GLN A 9 18.10 -0.59 -15.92
N ALA A 10 18.64 0.54 -16.39
CA ALA A 10 20.07 0.72 -16.54
C ALA A 10 20.72 1.09 -15.20
N SER A 11 21.97 0.70 -15.02
CA SER A 11 22.80 1.24 -13.94
C SER A 11 22.97 2.76 -14.09
N ILE A 12 23.25 3.47 -13.00
CA ILE A 12 23.39 4.95 -12.99
C ILE A 12 24.34 5.43 -14.11
N ASN A 13 25.48 4.77 -14.29
CA ASN A 13 26.47 5.10 -15.32
C ASN A 13 26.02 4.79 -16.75
N ALA A 14 25.19 3.76 -16.95
CA ALA A 14 24.65 3.42 -18.28
C ALA A 14 23.42 4.27 -18.64
N ALA A 15 22.73 4.79 -17.63
CA ALA A 15 21.67 5.77 -17.82
C ALA A 15 22.26 7.10 -18.30
N CYS A 16 23.28 7.63 -17.61
CA CYS A 16 23.88 8.94 -17.86
C CYS A 16 24.59 9.06 -19.22
N ASP A 17 24.59 10.28 -19.79
CA ASP A 17 25.31 10.63 -21.01
C ASP A 17 26.74 11.11 -20.68
N GLY A 18 27.66 10.14 -20.67
CA GLY A 18 29.08 10.40 -20.44
C GLY A 18 29.46 10.60 -18.97
N TRP A 19 30.74 10.93 -18.76
CA TRP A 19 31.35 10.83 -17.43
C TRP A 19 31.07 12.02 -16.52
N ASP A 20 30.81 13.19 -17.09
CA ASP A 20 30.47 14.38 -16.31
C ASP A 20 29.08 14.28 -15.69
N GLU A 21 28.07 13.83 -16.45
CA GLU A 21 26.73 13.58 -15.92
C GLU A 21 26.76 12.45 -14.89
N THR A 22 27.49 11.36 -15.17
CA THR A 22 27.60 10.25 -14.22
C THR A 22 28.20 10.71 -12.89
N LYS A 23 29.31 11.47 -12.91
CA LYS A 23 29.89 12.03 -11.69
C LYS A 23 28.92 12.97 -10.97
N ALA A 24 28.15 13.77 -11.70
CA ALA A 24 27.13 14.63 -11.12
C ALA A 24 26.04 13.81 -10.41
N ALA A 25 25.55 12.73 -11.02
CA ALA A 25 24.58 11.83 -10.41
C ALA A 25 25.11 11.18 -9.12
N TYR A 26 26.34 10.66 -9.12
CA TYR A 26 26.93 10.11 -7.90
C TYR A 26 27.16 11.17 -6.81
N ARG A 27 27.58 12.39 -7.18
CA ARG A 27 27.70 13.53 -6.24
C ARG A 27 26.34 13.93 -5.66
N LEU A 28 25.28 13.88 -6.45
CA LEU A 28 23.91 14.14 -6.01
C LEU A 28 23.50 13.15 -4.91
N PHE A 29 23.70 11.85 -5.14
CA PHE A 29 23.36 10.82 -4.14
C PHE A 29 24.26 10.87 -2.90
N ASP A 30 25.49 11.38 -3.01
CA ASP A 30 26.40 11.58 -1.87
C ASP A 30 26.21 12.92 -1.16
N ASN A 31 25.34 13.81 -1.64
CA ASN A 31 25.22 15.15 -1.08
C ASN A 31 24.53 15.10 0.31
N PRO A 32 25.24 15.44 1.41
CA PRO A 32 24.66 15.41 2.75
C PRO A 32 23.58 16.47 2.96
N HIS A 33 23.53 17.50 2.10
CA HIS A 33 22.53 18.58 2.17
C HIS A 33 21.21 18.22 1.48
N ILE A 34 21.10 17.03 0.89
CA ILE A 34 19.85 16.55 0.30
C ILE A 34 19.23 15.57 1.28
N ASP A 35 18.11 15.98 1.85
CA ASP A 35 17.24 15.11 2.62
C ASP A 35 16.47 14.17 1.65
N PRO A 36 16.48 12.85 1.86
CA PRO A 36 15.59 11.93 1.16
C PRO A 36 14.14 12.42 1.07
N ASP A 37 13.61 12.99 2.15
CA ASP A 37 12.21 13.37 2.25
C ASP A 37 11.90 14.59 1.35
N GLU A 38 12.86 15.50 1.18
CA GLU A 38 12.75 16.64 0.26
C GLU A 38 12.67 16.23 -1.21
N ILE A 39 13.28 15.10 -1.59
CA ILE A 39 13.21 14.56 -2.96
C ILE A 39 11.77 14.18 -3.29
N LEU A 40 11.09 13.52 -2.34
CA LEU A 40 9.73 13.04 -2.52
C LEU A 40 8.71 14.18 -2.37
N ALA A 41 9.00 15.21 -1.57
CA ALA A 41 8.08 16.30 -1.28
C ALA A 41 7.51 17.02 -2.52
N ALA A 42 8.32 17.18 -3.59
CA ALA A 42 7.85 17.77 -4.84
C ALA A 42 6.81 16.87 -5.54
N HIS A 43 7.03 15.55 -5.55
CA HIS A 43 6.10 14.57 -6.10
C HIS A 43 4.85 14.43 -5.24
N ALA A 44 5.00 14.43 -3.91
CA ALA A 44 3.90 14.39 -2.97
C ALA A 44 2.95 15.58 -3.16
N ARG A 45 3.49 16.79 -3.42
CA ARG A 45 2.67 17.97 -3.75
C ARG A 45 1.88 17.79 -5.04
N ALA A 46 2.54 17.34 -6.11
CA ALA A 46 1.85 17.04 -7.37
C ALA A 46 0.82 15.89 -7.23
N THR A 47 1.03 15.00 -6.25
CA THR A 47 0.07 13.95 -5.90
C THR A 47 -1.14 14.53 -5.19
N ARG A 48 -0.95 15.48 -4.27
CA ARG A 48 -2.03 16.22 -3.61
C ARG A 48 -2.90 16.99 -4.62
N ASP A 49 -2.29 17.62 -5.62
CA ASP A 49 -3.02 18.28 -6.71
C ASP A 49 -3.93 17.28 -7.48
N ARG A 50 -3.49 16.01 -7.64
CA ARG A 50 -4.32 14.96 -8.25
C ARG A 50 -5.39 14.44 -7.29
N ILE A 51 -5.12 14.36 -6.00
CA ILE A 51 -6.08 13.95 -4.96
C ILE A 51 -7.26 14.93 -4.89
N GLU A 52 -7.01 16.23 -4.97
CA GLU A 52 -8.05 17.28 -4.95
C GLU A 52 -9.10 17.11 -6.06
N MET A 53 -8.71 16.50 -7.19
CA MET A 53 -9.58 16.29 -8.34
C MET A 53 -10.49 15.06 -8.19
N GLU A 54 -10.27 14.24 -7.16
CA GLU A 54 -10.98 12.98 -6.96
C GLU A 54 -12.00 13.09 -5.83
N SER A 55 -13.16 12.42 -6.01
CA SER A 55 -14.19 12.34 -4.96
C SER A 55 -13.86 11.32 -3.87
N VAL A 56 -13.09 10.28 -4.21
CA VAL A 56 -12.65 9.23 -3.27
C VAL A 56 -11.21 8.88 -3.59
N VAL A 57 -10.36 8.84 -2.56
CA VAL A 57 -8.96 8.43 -2.68
C VAL A 57 -8.66 7.31 -1.69
N CYS A 58 -8.05 6.25 -2.21
CA CYS A 58 -7.53 5.12 -1.47
C CYS A 58 -6.04 5.31 -1.21
N VAL A 59 -5.63 5.57 0.02
CA VAL A 59 -4.22 5.63 0.40
C VAL A 59 -3.81 4.25 0.92
N ALA A 60 -3.16 3.47 0.06
CA ALA A 60 -2.59 2.19 0.45
C ALA A 60 -1.25 2.40 1.13
N GLN A 61 -1.08 1.75 2.28
CA GLN A 61 0.20 1.70 2.99
C GLN A 61 0.66 0.24 3.13
N ASP A 62 1.94 0.00 2.90
CA ASP A 62 2.53 -1.34 3.00
C ASP A 62 4.06 -1.26 3.17
N THR A 63 4.68 -2.34 3.62
CA THR A 63 6.13 -2.44 3.80
C THR A 63 6.75 -3.44 2.83
N THR A 64 7.81 -3.02 2.15
CA THR A 64 8.68 -3.91 1.37
C THR A 64 10.09 -3.95 1.96
N GLU A 65 10.76 -5.09 1.83
CA GLU A 65 12.21 -5.18 2.04
C GLU A 65 12.95 -4.64 0.81
N LEU A 66 14.10 -4.02 0.96
CA LEU A 66 15.08 -3.81 -0.11
C LEU A 66 16.33 -4.62 0.23
N ASP A 67 16.53 -5.73 -0.48
CA ASP A 67 17.56 -6.72 -0.19
C ASP A 67 18.86 -6.43 -0.96
N PHE A 68 19.92 -6.08 -0.23
CA PHE A 68 21.25 -5.81 -0.77
C PHE A 68 22.27 -6.87 -0.34
N THR A 69 21.82 -8.06 0.05
CA THR A 69 22.70 -9.11 0.63
C THR A 69 23.86 -9.50 -0.28
N SER A 70 23.69 -9.46 -1.60
CA SER A 70 24.77 -9.76 -2.54
C SER A 70 25.88 -8.71 -2.56
N HIS A 71 25.56 -7.44 -2.28
CA HIS A 71 26.49 -6.31 -2.31
C HIS A 71 26.14 -5.29 -1.22
N PRO A 72 26.26 -5.65 0.07
CA PRO A 72 25.80 -4.78 1.14
C PRO A 72 26.77 -3.60 1.28
N PRO A 73 26.27 -2.36 1.39
CA PRO A 73 27.12 -1.22 1.70
C PRO A 73 27.59 -1.26 3.16
N ASP A 74 28.54 -0.40 3.47
CA ASP A 74 29.06 -0.27 4.82
C ASP A 74 27.94 0.08 5.82
N ASN A 75 27.97 -0.56 6.99
CA ASN A 75 27.03 -0.35 8.11
C ASN A 75 25.54 -0.57 7.76
N MET A 76 25.25 -1.38 6.73
CA MET A 76 23.87 -1.79 6.45
C MET A 76 23.29 -2.60 7.61
N GLY A 77 22.03 -2.35 8.01
CA GLY A 77 21.35 -3.19 8.99
C GLY A 77 21.05 -4.60 8.46
N CYS A 78 20.23 -5.33 9.21
CA CYS A 78 19.69 -6.61 8.79
C CYS A 78 18.17 -6.53 8.53
N LEU A 79 17.69 -7.44 7.68
CA LEU A 79 16.27 -7.63 7.41
C LEU A 79 15.65 -8.54 8.49
N ASN A 80 15.02 -9.63 8.09
CA ASN A 80 14.37 -10.59 8.99
C ASN A 80 15.36 -11.64 9.55
N ARG A 81 16.60 -11.68 9.06
CA ARG A 81 17.68 -12.55 9.53
C ARG A 81 19.01 -11.81 9.48
N GLN A 82 19.96 -12.20 10.33
CA GLN A 82 21.25 -11.52 10.48
C GLN A 82 22.08 -11.53 9.18
N GLU A 83 22.00 -12.61 8.40
CA GLU A 83 22.69 -12.77 7.13
C GLU A 83 22.06 -11.96 5.98
N ARG A 84 20.80 -11.57 6.09
CA ARG A 84 20.11 -10.76 5.08
C ARG A 84 20.32 -9.28 5.35
N ARG A 85 21.02 -8.60 4.45
CA ARG A 85 21.46 -7.21 4.63
C ARG A 85 20.65 -6.28 3.73
N GLY A 86 20.06 -5.27 4.33
CA GLY A 86 19.17 -4.35 3.65
C GLY A 86 18.41 -3.47 4.63
N PHE A 87 17.38 -2.82 4.12
CA PHE A 87 16.45 -2.01 4.91
C PHE A 87 15.02 -2.21 4.39
N TYR A 88 14.07 -1.83 5.21
CA TYR A 88 12.66 -1.81 4.87
C TYR A 88 12.26 -0.42 4.38
N GLU A 89 11.31 -0.40 3.47
CA GLU A 89 10.61 0.78 2.99
C GLU A 89 9.13 0.62 3.35
N HIS A 90 8.58 1.56 4.10
CA HIS A 90 7.14 1.66 4.31
C HIS A 90 6.63 2.83 3.49
N ALA A 91 5.86 2.53 2.44
CA ALA A 91 5.39 3.52 1.48
C ALA A 91 3.90 3.77 1.64
N GLN A 92 3.50 5.01 1.35
CA GLN A 92 2.11 5.44 1.28
C GLN A 92 1.83 5.92 -0.14
N VAL A 93 0.96 5.20 -0.84
CA VAL A 93 0.68 5.43 -2.26
C VAL A 93 -0.82 5.64 -2.44
N ALA A 94 -1.18 6.75 -3.07
CA ALA A 94 -2.55 7.13 -3.36
C ALA A 94 -3.03 6.49 -4.65
N PHE A 95 -4.25 5.97 -4.62
CA PHE A 95 -4.95 5.37 -5.75
C PHE A 95 -6.41 5.86 -5.79
N THR A 96 -7.05 5.80 -6.95
CA THR A 96 -8.52 5.84 -7.03
C THR A 96 -9.11 4.46 -6.64
N PRO A 97 -10.41 4.35 -6.34
CA PRO A 97 -11.08 3.04 -6.19
C PRO A 97 -10.88 2.10 -7.39
N GLU A 98 -10.75 2.69 -8.58
CA GLU A 98 -10.49 2.03 -9.87
C GLU A 98 -9.01 1.64 -10.04
N LYS A 99 -8.17 1.86 -9.01
CA LYS A 99 -6.74 1.48 -8.95
C LYS A 99 -5.81 2.37 -9.78
N LEU A 100 -6.28 3.51 -10.29
CA LEU A 100 -5.42 4.48 -10.95
C LEU A 100 -4.42 5.04 -9.93
N CYS A 101 -3.13 4.94 -10.22
CA CYS A 101 -2.06 5.36 -9.32
C CYS A 101 -1.90 6.88 -9.31
N LEU A 102 -2.37 7.57 -8.26
CA LEU A 102 -2.29 9.02 -8.15
C LEU A 102 -0.89 9.49 -7.74
N GLY A 103 -0.13 8.71 -6.97
CA GLY A 103 1.20 9.14 -6.56
C GLY A 103 1.69 8.57 -5.26
N VAL A 104 2.96 8.80 -4.98
CA VAL A 104 3.58 8.43 -3.71
C VAL A 104 3.52 9.67 -2.82
N LEU A 105 2.94 9.51 -1.64
CA LEU A 105 2.75 10.59 -0.67
C LEU A 105 3.89 10.65 0.34
N ASP A 106 4.37 9.48 0.78
CA ASP A 106 5.40 9.34 1.79
C ASP A 106 6.11 7.98 1.67
N ALA A 107 7.36 7.93 2.11
CA ALA A 107 8.13 6.70 2.19
C ALA A 107 9.19 6.75 3.30
N GLU A 108 9.07 5.86 4.27
CA GLU A 108 10.01 5.78 5.40
C GLU A 108 10.95 4.59 5.27
N PHE A 109 12.25 4.84 5.42
CA PHE A 109 13.27 3.79 5.44
C PHE A 109 13.78 3.47 6.85
N PHE A 110 13.61 2.22 7.28
CA PHE A 110 14.12 1.73 8.56
C PHE A 110 14.87 0.41 8.40
N ASP A 111 15.78 0.12 9.32
CA ASP A 111 16.48 -1.15 9.37
C ASP A 111 16.61 -1.63 10.81
N ARG A 112 17.05 -2.89 10.96
CA ARG A 112 17.18 -3.52 12.27
C ARG A 112 18.65 -3.79 12.58
N ALA A 113 18.98 -3.64 13.85
CA ALA A 113 20.23 -4.19 14.38
C ALA A 113 20.05 -5.69 14.63
N PRO A 114 21.05 -6.55 14.38
CA PRO A 114 20.95 -7.99 14.61
C PRO A 114 20.45 -8.37 16.00
N GLU A 115 20.83 -7.59 17.02
CA GLU A 115 20.50 -7.80 18.43
C GLU A 115 19.02 -7.52 18.74
N SER A 116 18.30 -6.86 17.84
CA SER A 116 16.87 -6.58 17.98
C SER A 116 15.97 -7.71 17.45
N LEU A 117 16.53 -8.66 16.69
CA LEU A 117 15.77 -9.76 16.10
C LEU A 117 15.15 -10.65 17.18
N GLY A 118 13.85 -10.93 17.05
CA GLY A 118 13.10 -11.80 17.98
C GLY A 118 12.70 -11.15 19.30
N ARG A 119 13.05 -9.89 19.56
CA ARG A 119 12.78 -9.19 20.83
C ARG A 119 11.47 -8.41 20.88
N THR A 120 10.59 -8.57 19.89
CA THR A 120 9.31 -7.83 19.79
C THR A 120 8.41 -8.05 21.01
N GLY A 121 8.41 -9.26 21.59
CA GLY A 121 7.58 -9.60 22.76
C GLY A 121 7.96 -8.83 24.04
N GLU A 122 9.23 -8.45 24.19
CA GLU A 122 9.74 -7.71 25.35
C GLU A 122 9.22 -6.28 25.41
N ARG A 123 8.73 -5.75 24.28
CA ARG A 123 8.33 -4.34 24.10
C ARG A 123 6.82 -4.17 24.05
N THR A 124 6.05 -5.18 24.50
CA THR A 124 4.59 -5.16 24.40
C THR A 124 3.97 -3.96 25.16
N ALA A 125 4.58 -3.56 26.27
CA ALA A 125 4.12 -2.45 27.12
C ALA A 125 4.65 -1.06 26.72
N ASP A 126 5.63 -0.97 25.81
CA ASP A 126 6.20 0.32 25.39
C ASP A 126 5.11 1.21 24.74
N PRO A 127 5.28 2.54 24.74
CA PRO A 127 4.49 3.45 23.91
C PRO A 127 4.57 3.04 22.43
N ILE A 128 3.52 3.35 21.65
CA ILE A 128 3.45 2.93 20.25
C ILE A 128 4.59 3.56 19.43
N GLU A 129 4.94 4.80 19.73
CA GLU A 129 5.98 5.62 19.09
C GLU A 129 7.37 4.97 19.12
N MET A 130 7.60 4.08 20.09
CA MET A 130 8.88 3.39 20.24
C MET A 130 8.95 2.10 19.43
N LYS A 131 7.84 1.65 18.82
CA LYS A 131 7.72 0.34 18.18
C LYS A 131 7.66 0.47 16.67
N ASP A 132 8.19 -0.53 15.96
CA ASP A 132 8.10 -0.62 14.50
C ASP A 132 6.68 -0.38 13.95
N PRO A 133 5.58 -0.88 14.56
CA PRO A 133 4.23 -0.64 14.06
C PRO A 133 3.78 0.84 14.05
N PHE A 134 4.51 1.76 14.68
CA PHE A 134 4.17 3.18 14.67
C PHE A 134 4.08 3.77 13.26
N ARG A 135 4.86 3.24 12.31
CA ARG A 135 4.82 3.65 10.89
C ARG A 135 3.41 3.59 10.30
N TRP A 136 2.62 2.58 10.68
CA TRP A 136 1.24 2.44 10.21
C TRP A 136 0.30 3.51 10.78
N LEU A 137 0.54 3.89 12.05
CA LEU A 137 -0.20 5.00 12.67
C LEU A 137 0.18 6.34 12.03
N LYS A 138 1.46 6.55 11.71
CA LYS A 138 1.89 7.70 10.91
C LYS A 138 1.22 7.71 9.53
N GLY A 139 1.04 6.55 8.91
CA GLY A 139 0.31 6.46 7.66
C GLY A 139 -1.16 6.84 7.77
N TYR A 140 -1.82 6.41 8.84
CA TYR A 140 -3.17 6.86 9.14
C TYR A 140 -3.24 8.38 9.39
N ARG A 141 -2.28 8.94 10.13
CA ARG A 141 -2.18 10.40 10.38
C ARG A 141 -2.06 11.20 9.09
N LEU A 142 -1.23 10.75 8.15
CA LEU A 142 -1.13 11.38 6.84
C LEU A 142 -2.49 11.40 6.11
N CYS A 143 -3.29 10.34 6.24
CA CYS A 143 -4.63 10.31 5.67
C CYS A 143 -5.56 11.31 6.35
N CYS A 144 -5.48 11.48 7.67
CA CYS A 144 -6.25 12.48 8.41
C CYS A 144 -5.85 13.91 8.01
N GLU A 145 -4.55 14.17 7.78
CA GLU A 145 -4.06 15.44 7.23
C GLU A 145 -4.66 15.72 5.85
N LEU A 146 -4.67 14.71 4.96
CA LEU A 146 -5.30 14.82 3.64
C LEU A 146 -6.82 15.06 3.75
N SER A 147 -7.48 14.43 4.71
CA SER A 147 -8.93 14.63 4.95
C SER A 147 -9.24 16.06 5.44
N ALA A 148 -8.32 16.65 6.22
CA ALA A 148 -8.42 18.04 6.65
C ALA A 148 -8.16 19.02 5.50
N GLU A 149 -7.19 18.70 4.64
CA GLU A 149 -6.81 19.52 3.49
C GLU A 149 -7.87 19.50 2.37
N PHE A 150 -8.47 18.32 2.13
CA PHE A 150 -9.43 18.08 1.04
C PHE A 150 -10.77 17.59 1.60
N PRO A 151 -11.59 18.46 2.22
CA PRO A 151 -12.84 18.06 2.88
C PRO A 151 -13.91 17.50 1.92
N GLU A 152 -13.80 17.81 0.62
CA GLU A 152 -14.71 17.29 -0.43
C GLU A 152 -14.26 15.92 -0.97
N THR A 153 -13.05 15.46 -0.62
CA THR A 153 -12.49 14.17 -1.03
C THR A 153 -12.58 13.18 0.12
N GLN A 154 -13.26 12.04 -0.09
CA GLN A 154 -13.24 10.97 0.90
C GLN A 154 -11.91 10.22 0.85
N VAL A 155 -11.05 10.43 1.85
CA VAL A 155 -9.78 9.73 1.99
C VAL A 155 -9.96 8.44 2.79
N VAL A 156 -9.52 7.32 2.22
CA VAL A 156 -9.62 5.98 2.81
C VAL A 156 -8.23 5.36 2.98
N SER A 157 -7.77 5.19 4.22
CA SER A 157 -6.54 4.48 4.56
C SER A 157 -6.71 2.97 4.41
N LEU A 158 -5.92 2.33 3.56
CA LEU A 158 -5.96 0.89 3.32
C LEU A 158 -4.70 0.21 3.86
N ALA A 159 -4.88 -0.81 4.71
CA ALA A 159 -3.77 -1.60 5.24
C ALA A 159 -4.10 -3.09 5.30
N ASP A 160 -3.06 -3.92 5.19
CA ASP A 160 -3.18 -5.37 5.30
C ASP A 160 -3.27 -5.82 6.78
N ARG A 161 -2.95 -7.09 7.05
CA ARG A 161 -2.99 -7.64 8.41
C ARG A 161 -2.00 -6.97 9.36
N GLU A 162 -0.87 -6.46 8.87
CA GLU A 162 0.09 -5.77 9.73
C GLU A 162 -0.41 -4.41 10.22
N GLY A 163 -1.38 -3.81 9.51
CA GLY A 163 -2.05 -2.58 9.90
C GLY A 163 -3.11 -2.76 11.01
N ASP A 164 -3.37 -3.97 11.50
CA ASP A 164 -4.36 -4.25 12.56
C ASP A 164 -3.91 -3.75 13.95
N ILE A 165 -3.79 -2.42 14.08
CA ILE A 165 -3.24 -1.71 15.22
C ILE A 165 -4.36 -0.95 15.91
N TYR A 166 -4.61 -1.27 17.18
CA TYR A 166 -5.71 -0.69 17.93
C TYR A 166 -5.63 0.85 18.06
N ASP A 167 -4.40 1.39 18.10
CA ASP A 167 -4.13 2.81 18.22
C ASP A 167 -4.68 3.60 17.02
N ILE A 168 -4.72 3.01 15.82
CA ILE A 168 -5.36 3.64 14.64
C ILE A 168 -6.86 3.84 14.89
N PHE A 169 -7.54 2.85 15.48
CA PHE A 169 -8.99 2.94 15.73
C PHE A 169 -9.33 3.93 16.85
N VAL A 170 -8.47 4.02 17.87
CA VAL A 170 -8.61 5.02 18.94
C VAL A 170 -8.46 6.40 18.33
N GLU A 171 -7.40 6.61 17.55
CA GLU A 171 -7.12 7.90 16.94
C GLU A 171 -8.23 8.30 15.97
N ALA A 172 -8.72 7.38 15.12
CA ALA A 172 -9.85 7.64 14.22
C ALA A 172 -11.12 8.12 14.94
N GLN A 173 -11.40 7.59 16.14
CA GLN A 173 -12.57 7.98 16.92
C GLN A 173 -12.40 9.33 17.62
N GLU A 174 -11.17 9.72 17.94
CA GLU A 174 -10.85 10.94 18.70
C GLU A 174 -10.42 12.12 17.80
N HIS A 175 -10.06 11.87 16.55
CA HIS A 175 -9.56 12.87 15.61
C HIS A 175 -10.67 13.82 15.13
N GLU A 176 -10.35 15.10 14.94
CA GLU A 176 -11.30 16.14 14.52
C GLU A 176 -11.76 15.93 13.06
N THR A 177 -10.83 15.63 12.17
CA THR A 177 -11.06 15.34 10.75
C THR A 177 -10.54 13.93 10.39
N PRO A 178 -11.19 12.86 10.89
CA PRO A 178 -10.67 11.51 10.71
C PRO A 178 -10.75 11.09 9.24
N ALA A 179 -9.70 10.44 8.76
CA ALA A 179 -9.80 9.66 7.53
C ALA A 179 -10.60 8.38 7.76
N GLU A 180 -11.22 7.88 6.71
CA GLU A 180 -11.81 6.55 6.72
C GLU A 180 -10.70 5.49 6.68
N PHE A 181 -10.99 4.26 7.11
CA PHE A 181 -10.04 3.15 6.97
C PHE A 181 -10.73 1.85 6.57
N VAL A 182 -9.98 0.99 5.88
CA VAL A 182 -10.30 -0.44 5.69
C VAL A 182 -9.04 -1.27 5.95
N ILE A 183 -9.05 -2.01 7.06
CA ILE A 183 -7.89 -2.72 7.59
C ILE A 183 -8.24 -4.19 7.77
N ARG A 184 -7.41 -5.10 7.24
CA ARG A 184 -7.64 -6.54 7.40
C ARG A 184 -7.22 -6.99 8.79
N SER A 185 -8.10 -7.73 9.47
CA SER A 185 -7.84 -8.24 10.80
C SER A 185 -6.71 -9.28 10.83
N GLN A 186 -5.85 -9.15 11.83
CA GLN A 186 -4.86 -10.13 12.23
C GLN A 186 -5.17 -10.73 13.61
N GLN A 187 -5.68 -9.91 14.53
CA GLN A 187 -5.82 -10.26 15.94
C GLN A 187 -7.28 -10.50 16.33
N PRO A 188 -7.57 -11.53 17.15
CA PRO A 188 -8.90 -11.71 17.73
C PRO A 188 -9.28 -10.53 18.64
N ARG A 189 -10.42 -9.88 18.36
CA ARG A 189 -10.95 -8.78 19.17
C ARG A 189 -12.14 -9.25 20.02
N SER A 190 -12.17 -8.80 21.28
CA SER A 190 -13.21 -9.17 22.25
C SER A 190 -14.31 -8.12 22.33
N LEU A 191 -15.54 -8.57 22.55
CA LEU A 191 -16.71 -7.74 22.84
C LEU A 191 -16.86 -7.51 24.34
N ASN A 192 -17.74 -6.58 24.72
CA ASN A 192 -18.12 -6.32 26.11
C ASN A 192 -19.11 -7.34 26.72
N GLU A 193 -19.29 -8.47 26.07
CA GLU A 193 -20.14 -9.55 26.55
C GLU A 193 -19.27 -10.66 27.15
N GLN A 194 -19.52 -11.02 28.41
CA GLN A 194 -18.82 -12.12 29.06
C GLN A 194 -19.18 -13.46 28.42
N ASP A 195 -18.18 -14.30 28.27
CA ASP A 195 -18.32 -15.67 27.79
C ASP A 195 -18.24 -16.64 28.97
N LYS A 196 -19.34 -16.78 29.71
CA LYS A 196 -19.39 -17.57 30.95
C LYS A 196 -19.10 -19.05 30.73
N GLU A 197 -19.33 -19.57 29.52
CA GLU A 197 -19.04 -20.96 29.17
C GLU A 197 -17.54 -21.25 29.14
N HIS A 198 -16.75 -20.25 28.71
CA HIS A 198 -15.28 -20.35 28.64
C HIS A 198 -14.57 -19.76 29.88
N GLY A 199 -15.33 -19.38 30.91
CA GLY A 199 -14.83 -18.97 32.22
C GLY A 199 -15.12 -17.52 32.61
N PRO A 200 -14.93 -17.15 33.89
CA PRO A 200 -15.35 -15.85 34.43
C PRO A 200 -14.57 -14.65 33.87
N ALA A 201 -13.40 -14.88 33.27
CA ALA A 201 -12.56 -13.86 32.65
C ALA A 201 -12.60 -13.90 31.11
N ALA A 202 -13.40 -14.78 30.51
CA ALA A 202 -13.54 -14.89 29.07
C ALA A 202 -14.58 -13.89 28.54
N TRP A 203 -14.34 -13.42 27.32
CA TRP A 203 -15.18 -12.44 26.63
C TRP A 203 -15.49 -12.98 25.24
N LYS A 204 -16.73 -12.78 24.79
CA LYS A 204 -17.15 -13.23 23.47
C LYS A 204 -16.31 -12.56 22.39
N LYS A 205 -15.99 -13.33 21.34
CA LYS A 205 -15.18 -12.85 20.23
C LYS A 205 -16.07 -12.25 19.16
N MET A 206 -15.70 -11.06 18.71
CA MET A 206 -16.43 -10.34 17.66
C MET A 206 -16.54 -11.18 16.38
N ARG A 207 -15.47 -11.90 16.00
CA ARG A 207 -15.45 -12.76 14.82
C ARG A 207 -16.53 -13.85 14.87
N ALA A 208 -16.72 -14.49 16.03
CA ALA A 208 -17.77 -15.49 16.20
C ALA A 208 -19.17 -14.87 16.05
N LYS A 209 -19.37 -13.67 16.62
CA LYS A 209 -20.65 -12.96 16.52
C LYS A 209 -21.02 -12.52 15.12
N VAL A 210 -20.07 -12.04 14.31
CA VAL A 210 -20.36 -11.74 12.91
C VAL A 210 -20.56 -13.00 12.07
N ALA A 211 -19.86 -14.10 12.36
CA ALA A 211 -20.07 -15.37 11.66
C ALA A 211 -21.46 -15.99 11.92
N GLU A 212 -22.02 -15.78 13.11
CA GLU A 212 -23.39 -16.22 13.48
C GLU A 212 -24.50 -15.35 12.86
N SER A 213 -24.17 -14.20 12.26
CA SER A 213 -25.18 -13.30 11.69
C SER A 213 -25.69 -13.76 10.32
N ASP A 214 -26.84 -13.23 9.92
CA ASP A 214 -27.43 -13.51 8.62
C ASP A 214 -26.53 -13.02 7.48
N VAL A 215 -26.49 -13.79 6.39
CA VAL A 215 -25.83 -13.36 5.15
C VAL A 215 -26.47 -12.08 4.68
N MET A 216 -25.68 -11.01 4.55
CA MET A 216 -26.17 -9.74 4.03
C MET A 216 -26.24 -9.78 2.50
N THR A 217 -25.21 -10.32 1.86
CA THR A 217 -25.16 -10.46 0.39
C THR A 217 -24.14 -11.53 -0.02
N THR A 218 -24.11 -11.85 -1.31
CA THR A 218 -23.16 -12.80 -1.90
C THR A 218 -22.48 -12.20 -3.11
N ARG A 219 -21.20 -12.54 -3.33
CA ARG A 219 -20.45 -12.13 -4.52
C ARG A 219 -19.75 -13.31 -5.17
N LEU A 220 -19.90 -13.44 -6.48
CA LEU A 220 -19.14 -14.38 -7.30
C LEU A 220 -17.85 -13.70 -7.76
N ILE A 221 -16.72 -14.40 -7.65
CA ILE A 221 -15.46 -13.93 -8.22
C ILE A 221 -14.75 -15.04 -8.98
N ASP A 222 -14.18 -14.70 -10.13
CA ASP A 222 -13.33 -15.61 -10.88
C ASP A 222 -11.89 -15.49 -10.38
N LEU A 223 -11.38 -16.59 -9.86
CA LEU A 223 -10.05 -16.67 -9.32
C LEU A 223 -9.13 -17.38 -10.32
N PRO A 224 -8.13 -16.70 -10.92
CA PRO A 224 -7.28 -17.29 -11.96
C PRO A 224 -6.36 -18.40 -11.43
N ALA A 225 -5.80 -19.24 -12.28
CA ALA A 225 -4.85 -20.26 -11.81
C ALA A 225 -3.58 -19.61 -11.23
N THR A 226 -3.02 -20.22 -10.18
CA THR A 226 -1.70 -19.90 -9.62
C THR A 226 -0.91 -21.19 -9.39
N PRO A 227 0.41 -21.15 -9.12
CA PRO A 227 1.17 -22.37 -8.81
C PRO A 227 0.60 -23.19 -7.63
N LYS A 228 -0.22 -22.59 -6.77
CA LYS A 228 -0.81 -23.24 -5.58
C LYS A 228 -2.31 -23.49 -5.68
N ARG A 229 -2.99 -23.01 -6.72
CA ARG A 229 -4.46 -23.01 -6.79
C ARG A 229 -4.96 -23.12 -8.22
N ALA A 230 -5.88 -24.05 -8.49
CA ALA A 230 -6.57 -24.12 -9.78
C ALA A 230 -7.49 -22.90 -10.02
N ALA A 231 -7.75 -22.58 -11.29
CA ALA A 231 -8.75 -21.58 -11.62
C ALA A 231 -10.14 -22.06 -11.17
N ARG A 232 -10.94 -21.19 -10.56
CA ARG A 232 -12.31 -21.49 -10.12
C ARG A 232 -13.13 -20.22 -9.94
N THR A 233 -14.44 -20.35 -10.01
CA THR A 233 -15.36 -19.32 -9.53
C THR A 233 -15.64 -19.57 -8.05
N ALA A 234 -15.30 -18.59 -7.21
CA ALA A 234 -15.57 -18.64 -5.77
C ALA A 234 -16.88 -17.92 -5.45
N VAL A 235 -17.70 -18.54 -4.61
CA VAL A 235 -18.91 -17.93 -4.04
C VAL A 235 -18.54 -17.36 -2.69
N LEU A 236 -18.64 -16.05 -2.53
CA LEU A 236 -18.36 -15.36 -1.27
C LEU A 236 -19.67 -15.01 -0.58
N GLU A 237 -19.86 -15.49 0.63
CA GLU A 237 -20.88 -14.96 1.53
C GLU A 237 -20.32 -13.81 2.34
N ILE A 238 -21.11 -12.76 2.46
CA ILE A 238 -20.70 -11.51 3.07
C ILE A 238 -21.65 -11.18 4.21
N ARG A 239 -21.07 -10.97 5.39
CA ARG A 239 -21.78 -10.62 6.64
C ARG A 239 -21.18 -9.34 7.18
N ALA A 240 -22.01 -8.50 7.79
CA ALA A 240 -21.53 -7.26 8.38
C ALA A 240 -22.30 -6.87 9.63
N LEU A 241 -21.59 -6.35 10.62
CA LEU A 241 -22.12 -5.85 11.88
C LEU A 241 -21.25 -4.72 12.42
N ARG A 242 -21.83 -3.85 13.24
CA ARG A 242 -21.12 -2.81 13.99
C ARG A 242 -20.98 -3.23 15.45
N PHE A 243 -19.79 -3.07 16.03
CA PHE A 243 -19.50 -3.45 17.41
C PHE A 243 -18.69 -2.41 18.15
N THR A 244 -18.99 -2.22 19.43
CA THR A 244 -18.05 -1.63 20.39
C THR A 244 -17.08 -2.71 20.88
N ILE A 245 -15.81 -2.59 20.52
CA ILE A 245 -14.77 -3.56 20.85
C ILE A 245 -13.94 -3.13 22.07
N ARG A 246 -13.45 -4.13 22.80
CA ARG A 246 -12.58 -3.92 23.97
C ARG A 246 -11.15 -3.60 23.54
N PRO A 247 -10.42 -2.79 24.33
CA PRO A 247 -9.00 -2.63 24.15
C PRO A 247 -8.25 -3.97 24.38
N PRO A 248 -7.05 -4.12 23.81
CA PRO A 248 -6.18 -5.27 24.10
C PRO A 248 -5.93 -5.42 25.61
N HIS A 249 -5.87 -6.66 26.11
CA HIS A 249 -5.71 -6.92 27.55
C HIS A 249 -4.49 -6.22 28.16
N ALA A 250 -3.35 -6.25 27.48
CA ALA A 250 -2.11 -5.60 27.94
C ALA A 250 -2.20 -4.06 27.96
N ARG A 251 -3.21 -3.47 27.33
CA ARG A 251 -3.45 -2.02 27.20
C ARG A 251 -4.89 -1.65 27.56
N SER A 252 -5.44 -2.29 28.60
CA SER A 252 -6.83 -2.16 29.03
C SER A 252 -7.28 -0.74 29.41
N ARG A 253 -6.32 0.18 29.60
CA ARG A 253 -6.57 1.62 29.88
C ARG A 253 -6.99 2.43 28.64
N LEU A 254 -6.78 1.91 27.43
CA LEU A 254 -7.21 2.59 26.21
C LEU A 254 -8.74 2.60 26.12
N PRO A 255 -9.35 3.61 25.47
CA PRO A 255 -10.80 3.67 25.32
C PRO A 255 -11.29 2.50 24.47
N GLN A 256 -12.58 2.19 24.61
CA GLN A 256 -13.26 1.31 23.68
C GLN A 256 -13.50 2.04 22.36
N VAL A 257 -13.50 1.30 21.27
CA VAL A 257 -13.72 1.85 19.94
C VAL A 257 -14.88 1.15 19.27
N GLU A 258 -15.66 1.89 18.51
CA GLU A 258 -16.71 1.33 17.67
C GLU A 258 -16.19 1.06 16.26
N LEU A 259 -16.43 -0.13 15.73
CA LEU A 259 -15.97 -0.55 14.40
C LEU A 259 -17.10 -1.19 13.60
N SER A 260 -17.15 -0.87 12.31
CA SER A 260 -17.86 -1.68 11.32
C SER A 260 -16.99 -2.88 10.93
N ILE A 261 -17.61 -4.06 10.87
CA ILE A 261 -16.95 -5.32 10.55
C ILE A 261 -17.59 -5.90 9.31
N VAL A 262 -16.75 -6.30 8.35
CA VAL A 262 -17.17 -7.07 7.17
C VAL A 262 -16.44 -8.40 7.17
N LEU A 263 -17.19 -9.50 7.29
CA LEU A 263 -16.69 -10.86 7.14
C LEU A 263 -17.03 -11.36 5.73
N VAL A 264 -16.02 -11.80 5.01
CA VAL A 264 -16.09 -12.37 3.66
C VAL A 264 -15.56 -13.79 3.73
N ASP A 265 -16.43 -14.77 3.48
CA ASP A 265 -16.10 -16.19 3.53
C ASP A 265 -16.45 -16.85 2.19
N GLU A 266 -15.48 -17.56 1.60
CA GLU A 266 -15.72 -18.47 0.48
C GLU A 266 -16.45 -19.70 0.97
N VAL A 267 -17.66 -19.92 0.46
CA VAL A 267 -18.47 -21.10 0.80
C VAL A 267 -18.28 -22.19 -0.25
N ASN A 268 -18.25 -23.44 0.21
CA ASN A 268 -18.00 -24.61 -0.64
C ASN A 268 -16.67 -24.50 -1.43
N GLY A 269 -15.67 -23.83 -0.86
CA GLY A 269 -14.30 -23.82 -1.39
C GLY A 269 -13.66 -25.21 -1.30
N PRO A 270 -12.51 -25.44 -1.97
CA PRO A 270 -11.83 -26.73 -1.97
C PRO A 270 -11.20 -27.14 -0.63
N GLU A 271 -11.22 -26.30 0.41
CA GLU A 271 -10.64 -26.59 1.74
C GLU A 271 -9.13 -26.94 1.70
N ASP A 272 -8.44 -26.53 0.63
CA ASP A 272 -7.01 -26.77 0.40
C ASP A 272 -6.10 -25.66 1.00
N GLY A 273 -6.69 -24.80 1.84
CA GLY A 273 -6.04 -23.63 2.42
C GLY A 273 -5.97 -22.41 1.48
N THR A 274 -6.60 -22.48 0.31
CA THR A 274 -6.66 -21.35 -0.63
C THR A 274 -7.98 -20.59 -0.62
N ASP A 275 -8.92 -21.00 0.24
CA ASP A 275 -10.23 -20.39 0.41
C ASP A 275 -10.13 -18.93 0.87
N ARG A 276 -11.01 -18.08 0.32
CA ARG A 276 -11.05 -16.67 0.71
C ARG A 276 -11.72 -16.51 2.07
N ASN A 277 -10.97 -15.91 2.99
CA ASN A 277 -11.45 -15.55 4.30
C ASN A 277 -10.86 -14.19 4.71
N TRP A 278 -11.67 -13.15 4.61
CA TRP A 278 -11.32 -11.79 5.02
C TRP A 278 -12.23 -11.33 6.14
N LEU A 279 -11.63 -10.75 7.18
CA LEU A 279 -12.35 -10.01 8.20
C LEU A 279 -11.78 -8.59 8.16
N LEU A 280 -12.60 -7.63 7.73
CA LEU A 280 -12.20 -6.26 7.49
C LEU A 280 -12.77 -5.37 8.60
N PHE A 281 -11.91 -4.59 9.23
CA PHE A 281 -12.26 -3.51 10.15
C PHE A 281 -12.33 -2.22 9.37
N ASN A 282 -13.42 -1.49 9.53
CA ASN A 282 -13.61 -0.24 8.81
C ASN A 282 -14.43 0.77 9.62
N SER A 283 -14.30 2.04 9.25
CA SER A 283 -15.07 3.16 9.78
C SER A 283 -16.33 3.47 8.96
N LEU A 284 -16.42 2.92 7.75
CA LEU A 284 -17.52 3.15 6.82
C LEU A 284 -18.84 2.49 7.29
N PRO A 285 -20.00 2.97 6.82
CA PRO A 285 -21.29 2.35 7.09
C PRO A 285 -21.42 0.94 6.48
N VAL A 286 -22.19 0.07 7.12
CA VAL A 286 -22.45 -1.31 6.70
C VAL A 286 -23.95 -1.65 6.71
N ASP A 287 -24.79 -0.67 6.44
CA ASP A 287 -26.24 -0.77 6.65
C ASP A 287 -26.98 -1.56 5.55
N HIS A 288 -26.36 -1.74 4.39
CA HIS A 288 -26.94 -2.44 3.25
C HIS A 288 -25.88 -3.10 2.35
N ASP A 289 -26.33 -3.94 1.44
CA ASP A 289 -25.52 -4.74 0.51
C ASP A 289 -24.46 -3.93 -0.26
N GLN A 290 -24.86 -2.83 -0.91
CA GLN A 290 -23.95 -2.01 -1.71
C GLN A 290 -22.87 -1.33 -0.85
N ALA A 291 -23.18 -0.95 0.39
CA ALA A 291 -22.19 -0.37 1.30
C ALA A 291 -21.09 -1.38 1.64
N VAL A 292 -21.48 -2.65 1.88
CA VAL A 292 -20.52 -3.70 2.19
C VAL A 292 -19.71 -4.14 0.97
N LEU A 293 -20.34 -4.24 -0.21
CA LEU A 293 -19.63 -4.52 -1.46
C LEU A 293 -18.59 -3.43 -1.78
N ARG A 294 -18.94 -2.16 -1.55
CA ARG A 294 -18.03 -1.03 -1.69
C ARG A 294 -16.80 -1.15 -0.79
N ILE A 295 -16.96 -1.54 0.48
CA ILE A 295 -15.82 -1.76 1.40
C ILE A 295 -14.87 -2.84 0.86
N ILE A 296 -15.42 -3.91 0.27
CA ILE A 296 -14.61 -4.98 -0.34
C ILE A 296 -13.86 -4.43 -1.56
N ASP A 297 -14.51 -3.64 -2.42
CA ASP A 297 -13.87 -3.03 -3.58
C ASP A 297 -12.76 -2.05 -3.19
N LEU A 298 -13.00 -1.21 -2.18
CA LEU A 298 -11.97 -0.33 -1.60
C LEU A 298 -10.79 -1.15 -1.08
N TYR A 299 -11.02 -2.26 -0.36
CA TYR A 299 -9.93 -3.11 0.10
C TYR A 299 -9.13 -3.76 -1.04
N VAL A 300 -9.80 -4.13 -2.14
CA VAL A 300 -9.15 -4.65 -3.35
C VAL A 300 -8.27 -3.57 -4.00
N ALA A 301 -8.62 -2.28 -3.89
CA ALA A 301 -7.80 -1.16 -4.35
C ALA A 301 -6.49 -0.97 -3.58
N ARG A 302 -6.20 -1.79 -2.54
CA ARG A 302 -4.89 -1.87 -1.88
C ARG A 302 -3.83 -2.56 -2.74
N TRP A 303 -4.20 -3.59 -3.50
CA TRP A 303 -3.27 -4.45 -4.26
C TRP A 303 -2.31 -3.75 -5.23
N PRO A 304 -2.67 -2.64 -5.89
CA PRO A 304 -1.76 -1.88 -6.75
C PRO A 304 -0.44 -1.50 -6.09
N ILE A 305 -0.37 -1.37 -4.76
CA ILE A 305 0.90 -1.10 -4.07
C ILE A 305 1.92 -2.26 -4.24
N GLU A 306 1.47 -3.50 -4.35
CA GLU A 306 2.33 -4.65 -4.63
C GLU A 306 2.89 -4.58 -6.05
N VAL A 307 2.09 -4.06 -7.00
CA VAL A 307 2.54 -3.80 -8.37
C VAL A 307 3.55 -2.66 -8.39
N PHE A 308 3.32 -1.59 -7.62
CA PHE A 308 4.27 -0.50 -7.44
C PHE A 308 5.61 -0.99 -6.90
N PHE A 309 5.63 -1.81 -5.84
CA PHE A 309 6.87 -2.40 -5.33
C PHE A 309 7.55 -3.32 -6.34
N ARG A 310 6.79 -4.10 -7.12
CA ARG A 310 7.37 -4.92 -8.19
C ARG A 310 8.01 -4.06 -9.29
N VAL A 311 7.37 -2.95 -9.66
CA VAL A 311 7.95 -1.99 -10.60
C VAL A 311 9.23 -1.39 -10.02
N LEU A 312 9.22 -0.94 -8.77
CA LEU A 312 10.39 -0.38 -8.10
C LEU A 312 11.57 -1.37 -8.08
N LYS A 313 11.31 -2.63 -7.70
CA LYS A 313 12.36 -3.64 -7.57
C LYS A 313 12.81 -4.25 -8.89
N THR A 314 11.88 -4.77 -9.67
CA THR A 314 12.21 -5.52 -10.90
C THR A 314 12.26 -4.61 -12.11
N GLY A 315 11.39 -3.60 -12.17
CA GLY A 315 11.35 -2.62 -13.25
C GLY A 315 12.46 -1.57 -13.15
N CYS A 316 12.70 -1.02 -11.96
CA CYS A 316 13.75 -0.02 -11.72
C CYS A 316 15.04 -0.61 -11.12
N LYS A 317 15.07 -1.92 -10.85
CA LYS A 317 16.28 -2.63 -10.40
C LYS A 317 16.95 -1.99 -9.18
N VAL A 318 16.18 -1.41 -8.25
CA VAL A 318 16.74 -0.65 -7.13
C VAL A 318 17.61 -1.51 -6.19
N GLU A 319 17.36 -2.81 -6.11
CA GLU A 319 18.15 -3.78 -5.33
C GLU A 319 19.49 -4.12 -6.01
N GLU A 320 19.67 -3.79 -7.30
CA GLU A 320 20.93 -3.95 -8.04
C GLU A 320 21.83 -2.71 -7.94
N ILE A 321 21.38 -1.61 -7.30
CA ILE A 321 22.16 -0.39 -7.16
C ILE A 321 23.33 -0.60 -6.19
N GLN A 322 24.55 -0.40 -6.67
CA GLN A 322 25.79 -0.62 -5.90
C GLN A 322 26.37 0.68 -5.33
N LEU A 323 25.58 1.45 -4.57
CA LEU A 323 26.09 2.61 -3.85
C LEU A 323 26.71 2.17 -2.51
N GLU A 324 27.99 2.47 -2.31
CA GLU A 324 28.82 1.95 -1.20
C GLU A 324 28.39 2.38 0.21
N LYS A 325 27.54 3.39 0.34
CA LYS A 325 27.10 3.94 1.64
C LYS A 325 25.58 3.83 1.78
N LYS A 326 25.13 3.35 2.95
CA LYS A 326 23.71 3.30 3.33
C LYS A 326 22.95 4.61 3.09
N ALA A 327 23.54 5.76 3.43
CA ALA A 327 22.89 7.07 3.21
C ALA A 327 22.61 7.35 1.73
N ARG A 328 23.51 6.94 0.83
CA ARG A 328 23.32 7.08 -0.62
C ARG A 328 22.21 6.14 -1.12
N LEU A 329 22.14 4.92 -0.57
CA LEU A 329 21.06 3.97 -0.85
C LEU A 329 19.71 4.37 -0.26
N LYS A 330 19.62 5.31 0.68
CA LYS A 330 18.32 5.89 1.08
C LYS A 330 17.86 7.00 0.14
N ARG A 331 18.78 7.74 -0.48
CA ARG A 331 18.44 8.81 -1.44
C ARG A 331 18.05 8.28 -2.81
N ALA A 332 18.79 7.30 -3.35
CA ALA A 332 18.54 6.82 -4.71
C ALA A 332 17.12 6.24 -4.90
N PRO A 333 16.60 5.37 -4.02
CA PRO A 333 15.23 4.86 -4.13
C PRO A 333 14.16 5.94 -4.12
N MET A 334 14.34 7.06 -3.41
CA MET A 334 13.37 8.18 -3.45
C MET A 334 13.17 8.71 -4.87
N PHE A 335 14.24 8.83 -5.68
CA PHE A 335 14.09 9.19 -7.09
C PHE A 335 13.39 8.10 -7.89
N TYR A 336 13.71 6.83 -7.61
CA TYR A 336 13.10 5.71 -8.30
C TYR A 336 11.64 5.48 -7.91
N GLN A 337 11.17 5.91 -6.74
CA GLN A 337 9.73 5.90 -6.41
C GLN A 337 8.94 6.83 -7.34
N VAL A 338 9.46 8.03 -7.61
CA VAL A 338 8.87 8.98 -8.57
C VAL A 338 8.86 8.40 -9.98
N ILE A 339 9.94 7.73 -10.38
CA ILE A 339 10.05 7.06 -11.69
C ILE A 339 9.09 5.87 -11.77
N ALA A 340 9.05 5.05 -10.73
CA ALA A 340 8.25 3.84 -10.64
C ALA A 340 6.76 4.15 -10.62
N TRP A 341 6.33 5.31 -10.11
CA TRP A 341 4.94 5.75 -10.13
C TRP A 341 4.34 5.84 -11.54
N ARG A 342 5.13 6.31 -12.53
CA ARG A 342 4.59 6.57 -13.87
C ARG A 342 4.16 5.30 -14.59
N ILE A 343 4.85 4.18 -14.37
CA ILE A 343 4.53 2.89 -15.03
C ILE A 343 3.13 2.36 -14.66
N PRO A 344 2.75 2.19 -13.38
CA PRO A 344 1.39 1.80 -13.01
C PRO A 344 0.39 2.90 -13.38
N TYR A 345 0.72 4.19 -13.28
CA TYR A 345 -0.18 5.25 -13.73
C TYR A 345 -0.59 5.06 -15.20
N LEU A 346 0.36 4.87 -16.12
CA LEU A 346 0.06 4.64 -17.53
C LEU A 346 -0.69 3.32 -17.77
N THR A 347 -0.30 2.26 -17.07
CA THR A 347 -0.92 0.94 -17.21
C THR A 347 -2.39 0.95 -16.80
N PHE A 348 -2.74 1.66 -15.73
CA PHE A 348 -4.12 1.75 -15.26
C PHE A 348 -4.91 2.83 -16.00
N LEU A 349 -4.28 3.93 -16.43
CA LEU A 349 -4.94 4.95 -17.25
C LEU A 349 -5.47 4.36 -18.56
N GLY A 350 -4.67 3.55 -19.26
CA GLY A 350 -5.13 2.89 -20.50
C GLY A 350 -6.23 1.85 -20.27
N ARG A 351 -6.45 1.38 -19.04
CA ARG A 351 -7.54 0.43 -18.70
C ARG A 351 -8.82 1.13 -18.30
N GLU A 352 -8.71 2.19 -17.50
CA GLU A 352 -9.86 2.93 -16.97
C GLU A 352 -10.37 3.98 -17.97
N CYS A 353 -9.50 4.50 -18.82
CA CYS A 353 -9.83 5.49 -19.83
C CYS A 353 -9.27 5.07 -21.20
N PRO A 354 -9.70 3.91 -21.74
CA PRO A 354 -9.16 3.35 -22.98
C PRO A 354 -9.34 4.29 -24.18
N ASP A 355 -10.45 5.03 -24.19
CA ASP A 355 -10.84 5.93 -25.27
C ASP A 355 -10.11 7.28 -25.27
N LEU A 356 -9.28 7.58 -24.25
CA LEU A 356 -8.54 8.85 -24.23
C LEU A 356 -7.51 8.88 -25.36
N PRO A 357 -7.35 10.00 -26.07
CA PRO A 357 -6.28 10.17 -27.04
C PRO A 357 -4.91 9.92 -26.40
N CYS A 358 -4.05 9.14 -27.05
CA CYS A 358 -2.75 8.76 -26.50
C CYS A 358 -1.81 9.97 -26.31
N ASP A 359 -2.07 11.08 -27.01
CA ASP A 359 -1.30 12.32 -26.92
C ASP A 359 -1.48 13.10 -25.61
N VAL A 360 -2.43 12.68 -24.75
CA VAL A 360 -2.51 13.15 -23.36
C VAL A 360 -1.34 12.65 -22.50
N VAL A 361 -0.68 11.57 -22.92
CA VAL A 361 0.44 10.94 -22.21
C VAL A 361 1.74 11.02 -23.01
N PHE A 362 1.66 10.71 -24.30
CA PHE A 362 2.79 10.50 -25.18
C PHE A 362 2.93 11.68 -26.14
N SER A 363 4.14 12.19 -26.29
CA SER A 363 4.41 13.18 -27.33
C SER A 363 4.15 12.61 -28.73
N GLU A 364 3.92 13.49 -29.70
CA GLU A 364 3.65 13.10 -31.09
C GLU A 364 4.73 12.17 -31.66
N ALA A 365 6.00 12.41 -31.33
CA ALA A 365 7.11 11.58 -31.79
C ALA A 365 7.08 10.18 -31.15
N GLU A 366 6.65 10.06 -29.90
CA GLU A 366 6.59 8.78 -29.18
C GLU A 366 5.50 7.88 -29.76
N TRP A 367 4.24 8.35 -29.81
CA TRP A 367 3.13 7.49 -30.23
C TRP A 367 3.18 7.17 -31.73
N LYS A 368 3.57 8.12 -32.60
CA LYS A 368 3.70 7.85 -34.04
C LYS A 368 4.78 6.81 -34.34
N SER A 369 5.87 6.82 -33.58
CA SER A 369 6.94 5.82 -33.73
C SER A 369 6.47 4.43 -33.30
N VAL A 370 5.75 4.35 -32.17
CA VAL A 370 5.17 3.08 -31.70
C VAL A 370 4.15 2.54 -32.70
N TRP A 371 3.23 3.37 -33.19
CA TRP A 371 2.24 3.00 -34.21
C TRP A 371 2.92 2.40 -35.44
N LYS A 372 3.93 3.09 -35.99
CA LYS A 372 4.65 2.64 -37.18
C LYS A 372 5.31 1.28 -37.01
N ILE A 373 5.72 0.93 -35.78
CA ILE A 373 6.37 -0.34 -35.46
C ILE A 373 5.34 -1.45 -35.23
N VAL A 374 4.28 -1.16 -34.47
CA VAL A 374 3.28 -2.15 -34.02
C VAL A 374 2.29 -2.45 -35.14
N GLU A 375 1.65 -1.41 -35.70
CA GLU A 375 0.64 -1.54 -36.76
C GLU A 375 1.26 -1.67 -38.16
N GLN A 376 2.55 -1.34 -38.29
CA GLN A 376 3.27 -1.36 -39.57
C GLN A 376 2.61 -0.49 -40.67
N ASP A 377 1.82 0.52 -40.28
CA ASP A 377 1.13 1.45 -41.17
C ASP A 377 1.52 2.91 -40.90
N ASP A 378 1.18 3.84 -41.79
CA ASP A 378 1.32 5.27 -41.52
C ASP A 378 0.44 5.69 -40.33
N PRO A 379 0.98 6.49 -39.39
CA PRO A 379 0.20 6.93 -38.24
C PRO A 379 -0.96 7.82 -38.67
N PRO A 380 -2.14 7.71 -38.02
CA PRO A 380 -3.28 8.59 -38.29
C PRO A 380 -2.93 10.07 -38.03
N GLU A 381 -3.74 10.98 -38.59
CA GLU A 381 -3.58 12.42 -38.32
C GLU A 381 -3.94 12.79 -36.87
N ALA A 382 -4.96 12.14 -36.32
CA ALA A 382 -5.36 12.28 -34.92
C ALA A 382 -4.72 11.20 -34.07
N ALA A 383 -4.41 11.53 -32.81
CA ALA A 383 -3.89 10.56 -31.86
C ALA A 383 -4.92 9.44 -31.62
N PRO A 384 -4.54 8.16 -31.74
CA PRO A 384 -5.42 7.04 -31.46
C PRO A 384 -5.74 6.96 -29.96
N PRO A 385 -6.76 6.18 -29.57
CA PRO A 385 -7.06 5.85 -28.17
C PRO A 385 -5.86 5.23 -27.44
N LEU A 386 -5.79 5.33 -26.11
CA LEU A 386 -4.76 4.70 -25.27
C LEU A 386 -4.81 3.16 -25.25
N GLU A 387 -5.94 2.56 -25.64
CA GLU A 387 -6.09 1.10 -25.76
C GLU A 387 -5.35 0.52 -26.99
N GLU A 388 -5.17 1.33 -28.04
CA GLU A 388 -4.45 1.00 -29.28
C GLU A 388 -2.94 1.26 -29.11
#